data_AF-A0AAN8SZK6-F1
#
_entry.id   AF-A0AAN8SZK6-F1
#
_cell.length_a   1.000
_cell.length_b   1.000
_cell.length_c   1.000
_cell.angle_alpha   90.00
_cell.angle_beta   90.00
_cell.angle_gamma   90.00
#
_symmetry.space_group_name_H-M   'P 1'
#
loop_
_entity.id
_entity.type
_entity.pdbx_description
1 polymer ?
#
loop_
_entity_poly.entity_id
_entity_poly.type
_entity_poly.pdbx_seq_one_letter_code
_entity_poly.pdbx_strand_id
1 'polypeptide(L)'
;MAVKLFVVALFFSLCILLPLASANSTDFQYCNKKANYVVKVHGLDITPYPVKGGKETTFSIAATTDENISGGKLVIDVKYLFLHVHKESHDICKETSCPVSGDFVISHSQALPGITPPGSYTLMMRMFDGSNRELSCITFGFNKKANYAVKVSGVDITPYSVKGGKEATFRIAATTDDNISSGKLIIDVKYLFLHVHHETRDICKETSCPVSGDFVLPHSQSLPGIAPPVSLFFQFLH
;
A
#
# COMPACT_ATOMS: atom_id res chain seq x y z
N MET A 1 24.40 1.60 51.51
CA MET A 1 24.42 2.45 50.29
C MET A 1 24.46 1.65 48.99
N ALA A 2 24.96 0.40 48.97
CA ALA A 2 25.04 -0.45 47.76
C ALA A 2 23.67 -0.83 47.14
N VAL A 3 22.62 -1.04 47.95
CA VAL A 3 21.29 -1.43 47.46
C VAL A 3 20.61 -0.31 46.64
N LYS A 4 20.85 0.96 47.01
CA LYS A 4 20.31 2.12 46.28
C LYS A 4 20.94 2.29 44.88
N LEU A 5 22.21 1.92 44.72
CA LEU A 5 22.89 1.96 43.42
C LEU A 5 22.35 0.90 42.44
N PHE A 6 22.05 -0.30 42.95
CA PHE A 6 21.56 -1.41 42.13
C PHE A 6 20.15 -1.19 41.59
N VAL A 7 19.26 -0.56 42.36
CA VAL A 7 17.89 -0.26 41.93
C VAL A 7 17.86 0.81 40.83
N VAL A 8 18.73 1.81 40.91
CA VAL A 8 18.85 2.87 39.90
C VAL A 8 19.40 2.30 38.57
N ALA A 9 20.38 1.39 38.64
CA ALA A 9 20.95 0.74 37.46
C ALA A 9 19.92 -0.18 36.75
N LEU A 10 19.08 -0.88 37.50
CA LEU A 10 18.01 -1.74 36.96
C LEU A 10 16.92 -0.92 36.25
N PHE A 11 16.54 0.24 36.79
CA PHE A 11 15.58 1.14 36.16
C PHE A 11 16.12 1.80 34.88
N PHE A 12 17.40 2.16 34.85
CA PHE A 12 18.03 2.74 33.64
C PHE A 12 18.20 1.70 32.52
N SER A 13 18.48 0.44 32.87
CA SER A 13 18.64 -0.66 31.92
C SER A 13 17.30 -1.06 31.26
N LEU A 14 16.18 -0.99 32.00
CA LEU A 14 14.86 -1.36 31.49
C LEU A 14 14.30 -0.37 30.45
N CYS A 15 14.72 0.90 30.49
CA CYS A 15 14.32 1.91 29.49
C CYS A 15 15.02 1.75 28.14
N ILE A 16 16.18 1.08 28.07
CA ILE A 16 16.98 0.93 26.85
C ILE A 16 16.49 -0.25 25.98
N LEU A 17 15.71 -1.16 26.56
CA LEU A 17 15.17 -2.34 25.88
C LEU A 17 13.74 -2.19 25.35
N LEU A 18 13.11 -1.02 25.55
CA LEU A 18 11.88 -0.70 24.84
C LEU A 18 12.27 -0.35 23.39
N PRO A 19 11.94 -1.17 22.39
CA PRO A 19 12.02 -0.70 21.01
C PRO A 19 11.13 0.53 20.94
N LEU A 20 11.72 1.69 20.66
CA LEU A 20 10.94 2.85 20.24
C LEU A 20 10.23 2.38 18.97
N ALA A 21 8.98 1.97 19.11
CA ALA A 21 8.09 1.81 17.98
C ALA A 21 8.05 3.18 17.33
N SER A 22 8.81 3.36 16.24
CA SER A 22 8.73 4.54 15.41
C SER A 22 7.32 4.54 14.83
N ALA A 23 6.42 5.29 15.48
CA ALA A 23 5.14 5.62 14.89
C ALA A 23 5.47 6.39 13.60
N ASN A 24 5.27 5.73 12.46
CA ASN A 24 5.42 6.38 11.16
C ASN A 24 4.20 7.27 10.98
N SER A 25 4.22 8.46 11.57
CA SER A 25 3.16 9.45 11.40
C SER A 25 3.09 9.82 9.93
N THR A 26 1.95 9.58 9.30
CA THR A 26 1.76 9.96 7.89
C THR A 26 1.48 11.46 7.84
N ASP A 27 2.22 12.19 7.00
CA ASP A 27 2.00 13.63 6.84
C ASP A 27 0.69 13.92 6.10
N PHE A 28 0.02 15.01 6.47
CA PHE A 28 -1.24 15.45 5.87
C PHE A 28 -1.21 16.94 5.56
N GLN A 29 -2.10 17.38 4.67
CA GLN A 29 -2.24 18.77 4.29
C GLN A 29 -3.71 19.19 4.36
N TYR A 30 -4.00 20.39 4.85
CA TYR A 30 -5.34 20.94 4.73
C TYR A 30 -5.67 21.28 3.27
N CYS A 31 -6.90 20.98 2.85
CA CYS A 31 -7.36 21.25 1.48
C CYS A 31 -7.30 22.74 1.14
N ASN A 32 -7.68 23.60 2.10
CA ASN A 32 -7.49 25.03 2.03
C ASN A 32 -6.69 25.51 3.25
N LYS A 33 -5.41 25.83 3.04
CA LYS A 33 -4.50 26.31 4.08
C LYS A 33 -4.91 27.65 4.71
N LYS A 34 -5.80 28.40 4.07
CA LYS A 34 -6.32 29.69 4.55
C LYS A 34 -7.67 29.55 5.27
N ALA A 35 -8.32 28.39 5.20
CA ALA A 35 -9.58 28.18 5.87
C ALA A 35 -9.37 28.03 7.38
N ASN A 36 -10.25 28.66 8.15
CA ASN A 36 -10.29 28.46 9.60
C ASN A 36 -11.23 27.30 9.95
N TYR A 37 -10.75 26.07 9.77
CA TYR A 37 -11.49 24.87 10.14
C TYR A 37 -11.68 24.78 11.65
N VAL A 38 -12.87 24.42 12.12
CA VAL A 38 -13.17 24.32 13.57
C VAL A 38 -12.63 23.03 14.17
N VAL A 39 -12.52 21.97 13.37
CA VAL A 39 -11.85 20.72 13.75
C VAL A 39 -10.40 20.75 13.25
N LYS A 40 -9.46 20.74 14.21
CA LYS A 40 -8.01 20.76 13.96
C LYS A 40 -7.45 19.35 14.04
N VAL A 41 -6.96 18.82 12.93
CA VAL A 41 -6.23 17.56 12.87
C VAL A 41 -4.79 17.80 13.34
N HIS A 42 -4.29 16.90 14.18
CA HIS A 42 -2.92 16.94 14.70
C HIS A 42 -2.18 15.60 14.60
N GLY A 43 -2.87 14.52 14.20
CA GLY A 43 -2.23 13.22 13.98
C GLY A 43 -2.97 12.38 12.93
N LEU A 44 -2.19 11.60 12.18
CA LEU A 44 -2.67 10.61 11.21
C LEU A 44 -1.79 9.36 11.31
N ASP A 45 -2.44 8.22 11.57
CA ASP A 45 -1.84 6.90 11.59
C ASP A 45 -2.54 5.97 10.59
N ILE A 46 -1.75 5.12 9.93
CA ILE A 46 -2.23 4.12 8.98
C ILE A 46 -1.60 2.79 9.37
N THR A 47 -2.42 1.83 9.77
CA THR A 47 -1.93 0.54 10.26
C THR A 47 -2.61 -0.62 9.51
N PRO A 48 -1.85 -1.51 8.84
CA PRO A 48 -0.39 -1.50 8.66
C PRO A 48 0.07 -0.54 7.57
N TYR A 49 1.27 0.03 7.74
CA TYR A 49 1.97 0.79 6.70
C TYR A 49 3.25 0.07 6.24
N PRO A 50 3.51 -0.04 4.91
CA PRO A 50 2.68 0.36 3.79
C PRO A 50 1.44 -0.53 3.64
N VAL A 51 0.38 0.04 3.07
CA VAL A 51 -0.91 -0.63 2.95
C VAL A 51 -0.81 -1.87 2.06
N LYS A 52 -1.49 -2.96 2.47
CA LYS A 52 -1.51 -4.25 1.77
C LYS A 52 -2.92 -4.58 1.28
N GLY A 53 -3.04 -4.93 -0.01
CA GLY A 53 -4.30 -5.40 -0.57
C GLY A 53 -4.76 -6.71 0.08
N GLY A 54 -6.07 -6.90 0.20
CA GLY A 54 -6.71 -8.07 0.78
C GLY A 54 -6.63 -8.16 2.31
N LYS A 55 -5.96 -7.21 2.96
CA LYS A 55 -5.88 -7.13 4.42
C LYS A 55 -6.59 -5.88 4.92
N GLU A 56 -7.19 -6.01 6.09
CA GLU A 56 -7.78 -4.87 6.79
C GLU A 56 -6.69 -3.84 7.09
N THR A 57 -7.00 -2.58 6.81
CA THR A 57 -6.16 -1.42 7.10
C THR A 57 -7.00 -0.42 7.87
N THR A 58 -6.46 0.04 8.99
CA THR A 58 -7.08 1.03 9.86
C THR A 58 -6.45 2.39 9.60
N PHE A 59 -7.29 3.39 9.37
CA PHE A 59 -6.91 4.79 9.28
C PHE A 59 -7.41 5.49 10.53
N SER A 60 -6.49 6.04 11.32
CA SER A 60 -6.81 6.73 12.58
C SER A 60 -6.38 8.18 12.52
N ILE A 61 -7.29 9.09 12.83
CA ILE A 61 -7.11 10.53 12.71
C ILE A 61 -7.38 11.16 14.06
N ALA A 62 -6.33 11.73 14.64
CA ALA A 62 -6.40 12.46 15.90
C ALA A 62 -6.67 13.94 15.63
N ALA A 63 -7.73 14.46 16.24
CA ALA A 63 -8.21 15.82 16.03
C ALA A 63 -8.76 16.43 17.31
N THR A 64 -8.93 17.75 17.30
CA THR A 64 -9.41 18.55 18.41
C THR A 64 -10.45 19.55 17.93
N THR A 65 -11.47 19.83 18.74
CA THR A 65 -12.49 20.85 18.48
C THR A 65 -12.97 21.51 19.76
N ASP A 66 -13.19 22.82 19.73
CA ASP A 66 -13.82 23.58 20.81
C ASP A 66 -15.35 23.64 20.67
N GLU A 67 -15.88 23.27 19.49
CA GLU A 67 -17.32 23.18 19.24
C GLU A 67 -17.87 21.79 19.61
N ASN A 68 -19.11 21.77 20.10
CA ASN A 68 -19.81 20.53 20.41
C ASN A 68 -20.48 19.95 19.14
N ILE A 69 -19.90 18.90 18.58
CA ILE A 69 -20.39 18.26 17.35
C ILE A 69 -21.34 17.12 17.74
N SER A 70 -22.65 17.34 17.59
CA SER A 70 -23.68 16.36 17.94
C SER A 70 -23.96 15.32 16.85
N GLY A 71 -23.46 15.54 15.64
CA GLY A 71 -23.68 14.67 14.49
C GLY A 71 -23.14 15.26 13.21
N GLY A 72 -23.00 14.42 12.20
CA GLY A 72 -22.45 14.82 10.92
C GLY A 72 -21.98 13.65 10.08
N LYS A 73 -21.26 13.97 9.00
CA LYS A 73 -20.74 12.95 8.09
C LYS A 73 -19.27 13.17 7.76
N LEU A 74 -18.57 12.05 7.60
CA LEU A 74 -17.22 11.96 7.11
C LEU A 74 -17.27 11.47 5.66
N VAL A 75 -16.82 12.29 4.72
CA VAL A 75 -16.74 11.93 3.30
C VAL A 75 -15.29 11.63 2.96
N ILE A 76 -15.04 10.41 2.49
CA ILE A 76 -13.74 9.93 2.04
C ILE A 76 -13.76 9.84 0.52
N ASP A 77 -12.75 10.42 -0.13
CA ASP A 77 -12.60 10.44 -1.58
C ASP A 77 -11.16 10.04 -1.95
N VAL A 78 -10.99 8.92 -2.64
CA VAL A 78 -9.69 8.33 -2.94
C VAL A 78 -9.37 8.51 -4.41
N LYS A 79 -8.16 9.00 -4.67
CA LYS A 79 -7.59 9.17 -6.00
C LYS A 79 -6.42 8.23 -6.25
N TYR A 80 -6.38 7.68 -7.45
CA TYR A 80 -5.22 7.00 -8.03
C TYR A 80 -4.89 7.65 -9.37
N LEU A 81 -3.65 8.12 -9.54
CA LEU A 81 -3.21 8.82 -10.75
C LEU A 81 -4.25 9.87 -11.24
N PHE A 82 -4.65 10.77 -10.33
CA PHE A 82 -5.63 11.85 -10.54
C PHE A 82 -7.10 11.44 -10.73
N LEU A 83 -7.39 10.15 -10.95
CA LEU A 83 -8.75 9.63 -11.11
C LEU A 83 -9.37 9.29 -9.76
N HIS A 84 -10.64 9.65 -9.55
CA HIS A 84 -11.42 9.23 -8.40
C HIS A 84 -11.77 7.75 -8.54
N VAL A 85 -11.25 6.91 -7.64
CA VAL A 85 -11.43 5.44 -7.69
C VAL A 85 -12.36 4.91 -6.62
N HIS A 86 -12.57 5.67 -5.54
CA HIS A 86 -13.47 5.30 -4.45
C HIS A 86 -14.02 6.54 -3.77
N LYS A 87 -15.28 6.47 -3.34
CA LYS A 87 -15.91 7.53 -2.56
C LYS A 87 -16.94 6.92 -1.62
N GLU A 88 -16.88 7.29 -0.36
CA GLU A 88 -17.79 6.82 0.67
C GLU A 88 -18.13 7.92 1.66
N SER A 89 -19.21 7.70 2.42
CA SER A 89 -19.69 8.62 3.43
C SER A 89 -20.09 7.84 4.66
N HIS A 90 -19.51 8.19 5.81
CA HIS A 90 -19.78 7.58 7.10
C HIS A 90 -20.37 8.61 8.06
N ASP A 91 -21.10 8.15 9.07
CA ASP A 91 -21.57 9.00 10.16
C ASP A 91 -20.44 9.18 11.17
N ILE A 92 -20.14 10.42 11.55
CA ILE A 92 -19.07 10.72 12.51
C ILE A 92 -19.35 9.99 13.83
N CYS A 93 -20.61 9.95 14.29
CA CYS A 93 -21.00 9.35 15.56
C CYS A 93 -20.99 7.82 15.56
N LYS A 94 -20.77 7.20 14.40
CA LYS A 94 -20.51 5.75 14.32
C LYS A 94 -19.03 5.43 14.45
N GLU A 95 -18.15 6.37 14.06
CA GLU A 95 -16.70 6.21 14.11
C GLU A 95 -16.09 6.79 15.40
N THR A 96 -16.83 7.63 16.13
CA THR A 96 -16.45 8.19 17.44
C THR A 96 -17.67 8.42 18.34
N SER A 97 -17.45 8.60 19.64
CA SER A 97 -18.50 8.87 20.62
C SER A 97 -19.01 10.32 20.51
N CYS A 98 -20.32 10.48 20.31
CA CYS A 98 -20.98 11.78 20.26
C CYS A 98 -21.72 12.14 21.56
N PRO A 99 -21.85 13.45 21.88
CA PRO A 99 -21.35 14.57 21.10
C PRO A 99 -19.82 14.77 21.30
N VAL A 100 -19.12 15.15 20.23
CA VAL A 100 -17.66 15.28 20.22
C VAL A 100 -17.27 16.69 20.68
N SER A 101 -16.38 16.77 21.66
CA SER A 101 -15.74 18.02 22.12
C SER A 101 -14.36 17.71 22.69
N GLY A 102 -13.41 18.64 22.55
CA GLY A 102 -12.01 18.41 22.93
C GLY A 102 -11.27 17.50 21.95
N ASP A 103 -10.34 16.70 22.47
CA ASP A 103 -9.55 15.74 21.69
C ASP A 103 -10.34 14.47 21.40
N PHE A 104 -10.26 13.99 20.16
CA PHE A 104 -10.93 12.76 19.72
C PHE A 104 -10.15 12.08 18.60
N VAL A 105 -10.47 10.79 18.39
CA VAL A 105 -9.91 9.99 17.31
C VAL A 105 -11.04 9.44 16.47
N ILE A 106 -10.97 9.64 15.16
CA ILE A 106 -11.80 8.93 14.19
C ILE A 106 -10.99 7.78 13.65
N SER A 107 -11.52 6.56 13.73
CA SER A 107 -10.83 5.36 13.26
C SER A 107 -11.71 4.56 12.33
N HIS A 108 -11.27 4.36 11.09
CA HIS A 108 -11.99 3.57 10.09
C HIS A 108 -11.14 2.41 9.59
N SER A 109 -11.66 1.18 9.71
CA SER A 109 -11.01 -0.04 9.24
C SER A 109 -11.69 -0.56 7.98
N GLN A 110 -10.91 -0.81 6.93
CA GLN A 110 -11.40 -1.39 5.69
C GLN A 110 -10.36 -2.30 5.04
N ALA A 111 -10.81 -3.43 4.50
CA ALA A 111 -9.98 -4.28 3.66
C ALA A 111 -9.95 -3.73 2.23
N LEU A 112 -8.77 -3.29 1.77
CA LEU A 112 -8.62 -2.92 0.37
C LEU A 112 -8.75 -4.16 -0.53
N PRO A 113 -9.35 -4.05 -1.73
CA PRO A 113 -9.41 -5.17 -2.66
C PRO A 113 -8.02 -5.76 -2.94
N GLY A 114 -7.92 -7.10 -3.03
CA GLY A 114 -6.64 -7.76 -3.30
C GLY A 114 -5.96 -7.31 -4.61
N ILE A 115 -6.78 -6.92 -5.60
CA ILE A 115 -6.36 -6.55 -6.96
C ILE A 115 -6.01 -5.04 -7.04
N THR A 116 -5.90 -4.33 -5.92
CA THR A 116 -5.55 -2.89 -5.89
C THR A 116 -4.19 -2.65 -6.58
N PRO A 117 -4.11 -1.82 -7.64
CA PRO A 117 -2.84 -1.53 -8.33
C PRO A 117 -1.77 -0.97 -7.38
N PRO A 118 -0.49 -1.34 -7.55
CA PRO A 118 0.57 -0.70 -6.78
C PRO A 118 0.74 0.77 -7.18
N GLY A 119 1.23 1.56 -6.24
CA GLY A 119 1.53 2.98 -6.44
C GLY A 119 0.99 3.87 -5.32
N SER A 120 0.99 5.17 -5.62
CA SER A 120 0.58 6.21 -4.70
C SER A 120 -0.90 6.54 -4.85
N TYR A 121 -1.59 6.59 -3.73
CA TYR A 121 -2.98 6.99 -3.61
C TYR A 121 -3.05 8.30 -2.83
N THR A 122 -4.04 9.11 -3.14
CA THR A 122 -4.34 10.33 -2.38
C THR A 122 -5.73 10.22 -1.81
N LEU A 123 -5.84 10.28 -0.49
CA LEU A 123 -7.12 10.30 0.20
C LEU A 123 -7.42 11.74 0.59
N MET A 124 -8.60 12.23 0.19
CA MET A 124 -9.17 13.48 0.65
C MET A 124 -10.31 13.17 1.61
N MET A 125 -10.23 13.72 2.82
CA MET A 125 -11.23 13.55 3.85
C MET A 125 -11.90 14.89 4.13
N ARG A 126 -13.24 14.91 4.11
CA ARG A 126 -14.06 16.07 4.45
C ARG A 126 -15.03 15.73 5.57
N MET A 127 -15.03 16.54 6.61
CA MET A 127 -15.94 16.41 7.74
C MET A 127 -17.00 17.49 7.67
N PHE A 128 -18.27 17.12 7.83
CA PHE A 128 -19.39 18.05 7.85
C PHE A 128 -20.25 17.82 9.10
N ASP A 129 -20.81 18.88 9.68
CA ASP A 129 -21.84 18.74 10.72
C ASP A 129 -23.22 18.38 10.14
N GLY A 130 -24.21 18.20 11.02
CA GLY A 130 -25.61 17.95 10.65
C GLY A 130 -26.26 19.06 9.81
N SER A 131 -25.69 20.27 9.79
CA SER A 131 -26.13 21.38 8.92
C SER A 131 -25.36 21.45 7.60
N ASN A 132 -24.51 20.45 7.32
CA ASN A 132 -23.67 20.35 6.13
C ASN A 132 -22.63 21.49 6.02
N ARG A 133 -22.23 22.10 7.15
CA ARG A 133 -21.09 23.01 7.24
C ARG A 133 -19.81 22.19 7.32
N GLU A 134 -18.81 22.54 6.51
CA GLU A 134 -17.51 21.85 6.50
C GLU A 134 -16.72 22.19 7.77
N LEU A 135 -16.45 21.19 8.60
CA LEU A 135 -15.74 21.31 9.87
C LEU A 135 -14.23 21.19 9.70
N SER A 136 -13.80 20.32 8.78
CA SER A 136 -12.39 20.11 8.40
C SER A 136 -12.28 19.50 7.02
N CYS A 137 -11.16 19.76 6.34
CA CYS A 137 -10.78 19.08 5.11
C CYS A 137 -9.28 18.86 5.08
N ILE A 138 -8.86 17.59 5.00
CA ILE A 138 -7.45 17.21 4.84
C ILE A 138 -7.27 16.30 3.64
N THR A 139 -6.05 16.25 3.14
CA THR A 139 -5.60 15.31 2.12
C THR A 139 -4.26 14.72 2.55
N PHE A 140 -4.06 13.43 2.30
CA PHE A 140 -2.79 12.76 2.56
C PHE A 140 -2.52 11.68 1.50
N GLY A 141 -1.24 11.39 1.31
CA GLY A 141 -0.78 10.34 0.40
C GLY A 141 -0.46 9.07 1.15
N PHE A 142 -0.81 7.92 0.59
CA PHE A 142 -0.31 6.63 1.07
C PHE A 142 0.11 5.76 -0.11
N ASN A 143 1.07 4.88 0.13
CA ASN A 143 1.61 3.98 -0.90
C ASN A 143 1.14 2.56 -0.66
N LYS A 144 0.56 1.94 -1.70
CA LYS A 144 0.35 0.50 -1.75
C LYS A 144 1.57 -0.12 -2.42
N LYS A 145 2.40 -0.84 -1.64
CA LYS A 145 3.47 -1.65 -2.22
C LYS A 145 2.86 -2.88 -2.89
N ALA A 146 3.42 -3.25 -4.03
CA ALA A 146 3.14 -4.56 -4.58
C ALA A 146 3.78 -5.61 -3.66
N ASN A 147 2.97 -6.39 -2.95
CA ASN A 147 3.46 -7.53 -2.20
C ASN A 147 3.20 -8.79 -3.03
N TYR A 148 4.05 -9.01 -4.02
CA TYR A 148 4.06 -10.28 -4.76
C TYR A 148 4.81 -11.31 -3.89
N ALA A 149 4.24 -12.51 -3.72
CA ALA A 149 4.90 -13.61 -3.00
C ALA A 149 6.27 -13.93 -3.62
N VAL A 150 6.38 -13.75 -4.93
CA VAL A 150 7.61 -13.92 -5.71
C VAL A 150 8.21 -12.57 -6.07
N LYS A 151 9.50 -12.39 -5.77
CA LYS A 151 10.30 -11.22 -6.15
C LYS A 151 11.21 -11.61 -7.31
N VAL A 152 11.13 -10.90 -8.43
CA VAL A 152 12.07 -11.11 -9.56
C VAL A 152 13.42 -10.49 -9.19
N SER A 153 14.48 -11.31 -9.22
CA SER A 153 15.86 -10.90 -8.94
C SER A 153 16.64 -10.56 -10.21
N GLY A 154 16.26 -11.12 -11.37
CA GLY A 154 16.91 -10.83 -12.65
C GLY A 154 16.19 -11.44 -13.85
N VAL A 155 16.51 -10.95 -15.04
CA VAL A 155 16.04 -11.52 -16.31
C VAL A 155 17.21 -11.60 -17.29
N ASP A 156 17.60 -12.81 -17.66
CA ASP A 156 18.63 -13.07 -18.68
C ASP A 156 17.97 -13.38 -20.02
N ILE A 157 18.55 -12.88 -21.11
CA ILE A 157 18.02 -13.07 -22.48
C ILE A 157 19.05 -13.80 -23.31
N THR A 158 18.63 -14.88 -23.98
CA THR A 158 19.47 -15.66 -24.90
C THR A 158 18.78 -15.80 -26.27
N PRO A 159 19.46 -15.45 -27.38
CA PRO A 159 20.75 -14.77 -27.46
C PRO A 159 20.63 -13.28 -27.07
N TYR A 160 21.69 -12.71 -26.50
CA TYR A 160 21.73 -11.29 -26.11
C TYR A 160 21.40 -10.32 -27.26
N SER A 161 21.76 -10.69 -28.49
CA SER A 161 21.39 -9.96 -29.70
C SER A 161 20.12 -10.55 -30.31
N VAL A 162 18.97 -10.05 -29.86
CA VAL A 162 17.68 -10.51 -30.39
C VAL A 162 17.47 -9.97 -31.80
N LYS A 163 17.26 -10.88 -32.76
CA LYS A 163 16.87 -10.53 -34.12
C LYS A 163 15.35 -10.66 -34.23
N GLY A 164 14.70 -9.65 -34.80
CA GLY A 164 13.27 -9.69 -35.02
C GLY A 164 12.84 -10.88 -35.88
N GLY A 165 11.73 -11.52 -35.50
CA GLY A 165 11.25 -12.78 -36.11
C GLY A 165 12.07 -14.02 -35.74
N LYS A 166 13.00 -13.92 -34.79
CA LYS A 166 13.72 -15.05 -34.20
C LYS A 166 13.31 -15.23 -32.75
N GLU A 167 13.32 -16.48 -32.31
CA GLU A 167 13.04 -16.87 -30.95
C GLU A 167 14.14 -16.36 -30.00
N ALA A 168 13.73 -15.80 -28.88
CA ALA A 168 14.58 -15.44 -27.75
C ALA A 168 14.03 -16.13 -26.50
N THR A 169 14.94 -16.69 -25.72
CA THR A 169 14.65 -17.30 -24.41
C THR A 169 14.98 -16.32 -23.31
N PHE A 170 14.00 -16.07 -22.45
CA PHE A 170 14.07 -15.30 -21.23
C PHE A 170 14.20 -16.26 -20.05
N ARG A 171 15.20 -16.07 -19.20
CA ARG A 171 15.35 -16.77 -17.93
C ARG A 171 15.08 -15.78 -16.82
N ILE A 172 13.96 -15.95 -16.14
CA ILE A 172 13.52 -15.06 -15.07
C ILE A 172 14.01 -15.68 -13.76
N ALA A 173 15.03 -15.09 -13.16
CA ALA A 173 15.45 -15.42 -11.81
C ALA A 173 14.50 -14.74 -10.83
N ALA A 174 13.95 -15.52 -9.90
CA ALA A 174 13.03 -15.04 -8.89
C ALA A 174 13.27 -15.73 -7.55
N THR A 175 12.81 -15.10 -6.48
CA THR A 175 12.94 -15.59 -5.10
C THR A 175 11.63 -15.44 -4.36
N THR A 176 11.28 -16.43 -3.55
CA THR A 176 10.09 -16.40 -2.69
C THR A 176 10.43 -16.84 -1.28
N ASP A 177 10.04 -16.03 -0.31
CA ASP A 177 10.15 -16.36 1.12
C ASP A 177 8.99 -17.27 1.57
N ASP A 178 7.91 -17.31 0.79
CA ASP A 178 6.72 -18.15 1.02
C ASP A 178 6.87 -19.52 0.35
N ASN A 179 6.25 -20.55 0.94
CA ASN A 179 6.18 -21.88 0.34
C ASN A 179 5.00 -21.93 -0.65
N ILE A 180 5.29 -21.80 -1.94
CA ILE A 180 4.26 -21.72 -2.99
C ILE A 180 3.91 -23.13 -3.45
N SER A 181 2.74 -23.61 -3.03
CA SER A 181 2.20 -24.92 -3.42
C SER A 181 1.41 -24.88 -4.74
N SER A 182 0.98 -23.69 -5.17
CA SER A 182 0.30 -23.43 -6.43
C SER A 182 0.41 -21.95 -6.78
N GLY A 183 0.48 -21.61 -8.06
CA GLY A 183 0.45 -20.21 -8.47
C GLY A 183 0.53 -20.03 -9.98
N LYS A 184 0.18 -18.84 -10.44
CA LYS A 184 0.22 -18.46 -11.86
C LYS A 184 1.24 -17.35 -12.09
N LEU A 185 2.10 -17.56 -13.07
CA LEU A 185 2.93 -16.52 -13.66
C LEU A 185 2.18 -15.92 -14.86
N ILE A 186 1.88 -14.63 -14.78
CA ILE A 186 1.39 -13.85 -15.91
C ILE A 186 2.58 -13.13 -16.54
N ILE A 187 2.78 -13.37 -17.83
CA ILE A 187 3.81 -12.74 -18.65
C ILE A 187 3.10 -11.75 -19.58
N ASP A 188 3.34 -10.46 -19.34
CA ASP A 188 2.88 -9.37 -20.19
C ASP A 188 4.06 -8.74 -20.91
N VAL A 189 4.03 -8.78 -22.24
CA VAL A 189 5.06 -8.18 -23.09
C VAL A 189 4.50 -6.92 -23.70
N LYS A 190 5.11 -5.78 -23.36
CA LYS A 190 4.69 -4.48 -23.87
C LYS A 190 5.74 -3.89 -24.78
N TYR A 191 5.24 -3.28 -25.86
CA TYR A 191 6.02 -2.50 -26.81
C TYR A 191 5.40 -1.13 -26.93
N LEU A 192 6.14 -0.08 -26.55
CA LEU A 192 5.65 1.32 -26.58
C LEU A 192 4.21 1.44 -26.04
N PHE A 193 3.99 0.90 -24.83
CA PHE A 193 2.70 0.85 -24.12
C PHE A 193 1.61 -0.08 -24.70
N LEU A 194 1.83 -0.72 -25.86
CA LEU A 194 0.91 -1.70 -26.45
C LEU A 194 1.21 -3.11 -25.93
N HIS A 195 0.18 -3.88 -25.57
CA HIS A 195 0.32 -5.30 -25.26
C HIS A 195 0.53 -6.09 -26.55
N VAL A 196 1.67 -6.78 -26.66
CA VAL A 196 2.04 -7.57 -27.85
C VAL A 196 1.80 -9.05 -27.59
N HIS A 197 2.04 -9.50 -26.35
CA HIS A 197 1.88 -10.88 -25.94
C HIS A 197 1.40 -10.92 -24.50
N HIS A 198 0.44 -11.78 -24.21
CA HIS A 198 -0.07 -12.04 -22.88
C HIS A 198 -0.22 -13.55 -22.71
N GLU A 199 0.43 -14.10 -21.69
CA GLU A 199 0.42 -15.52 -21.43
C GLU A 199 0.37 -15.79 -19.93
N THR A 200 -0.39 -16.82 -19.54
CA THR A 200 -0.46 -17.28 -18.16
C THR A 200 0.08 -18.70 -18.07
N ARG A 201 1.09 -18.89 -17.22
CA ARG A 201 1.71 -20.18 -16.95
C ARG A 201 1.51 -20.60 -15.50
N ASP A 202 1.48 -21.90 -15.28
CA ASP A 202 1.43 -22.49 -13.95
C ASP A 202 2.87 -22.66 -13.43
N ILE A 203 3.17 -22.04 -12.29
CA ILE A 203 4.51 -22.07 -11.70
C ILE A 203 4.92 -23.53 -11.40
N CYS A 204 3.98 -24.36 -10.95
CA CYS A 204 4.24 -25.74 -10.55
C CYS A 204 4.34 -26.72 -11.73
N LYS A 205 4.04 -26.26 -12.95
CA LYS A 205 4.36 -27.02 -14.16
C LYS A 205 5.79 -26.76 -14.64
N GLU A 206 6.28 -25.54 -14.43
CA GLU A 206 7.61 -25.11 -14.87
C GLU A 206 8.69 -25.33 -13.79
N THR A 207 8.29 -25.50 -12.52
CA THR A 207 9.18 -25.76 -11.37
C THR A 207 8.66 -26.91 -10.52
N SER A 208 9.52 -27.49 -9.70
CA SER A 208 9.11 -28.47 -8.69
C SER A 208 8.43 -27.76 -7.52
N CYS A 209 7.13 -27.97 -7.34
CA CYS A 209 6.41 -27.46 -6.18
C CYS A 209 6.45 -28.43 -4.98
N PRO A 210 6.43 -27.91 -3.75
CA PRO A 210 6.31 -26.49 -3.40
C PRO A 210 7.63 -25.72 -3.61
N VAL A 211 7.54 -24.50 -4.16
CA VAL A 211 8.70 -23.66 -4.45
C VAL A 211 8.98 -22.72 -3.26
N SER A 212 10.24 -22.67 -2.84
CA SER A 212 10.75 -21.74 -1.81
C SER A 212 12.20 -21.37 -2.12
N GLY A 213 12.61 -20.16 -1.77
CA GLY A 213 13.93 -19.62 -2.11
C GLY A 213 14.05 -19.23 -3.58
N ASP A 214 15.26 -19.34 -4.13
CA ASP A 214 15.59 -18.89 -5.49
C ASP A 214 15.22 -19.96 -6.54
N PHE A 215 14.55 -19.55 -7.61
CA PHE A 215 14.19 -20.39 -8.75
C PHE A 215 14.27 -19.62 -10.07
N VAL A 216 14.36 -20.36 -11.18
CA VAL A 216 14.45 -19.77 -12.53
C VAL A 216 13.32 -20.30 -13.40
N LEU A 217 12.57 -19.39 -14.02
CA LEU A 217 11.52 -19.72 -14.99
C LEU A 217 12.02 -19.43 -16.41
N PRO A 218 12.18 -20.46 -17.26
CA PRO A 218 12.48 -20.27 -18.68
C PRO A 218 11.20 -19.94 -19.45
N HIS A 219 11.30 -18.98 -20.38
CA HIS A 219 10.22 -18.62 -21.31
C HIS A 219 10.81 -18.31 -22.67
N SER A 220 10.32 -18.94 -23.73
CA SER A 220 10.77 -18.64 -25.09
C SER A 220 9.67 -17.99 -25.91
N GLN A 221 10.00 -16.92 -26.64
CA GLN A 221 9.08 -16.26 -27.56
C GLN A 221 9.81 -15.63 -28.75
N SER A 222 9.14 -15.57 -29.90
CA SER A 222 9.63 -14.81 -31.05
C SER A 222 9.30 -13.33 -30.87
N LEU A 223 10.31 -12.46 -30.85
CA LEU A 223 10.09 -11.02 -30.78
C LEU A 223 9.73 -10.45 -32.15
N PRO A 224 8.85 -9.43 -32.22
CA PRO A 224 8.53 -8.76 -33.48
C PRO A 224 9.78 -8.11 -34.10
N GLY A 225 9.73 -7.95 -35.43
CA GLY A 225 10.78 -7.43 -36.32
C GLY A 225 11.43 -6.08 -35.98
N ILE A 226 10.92 -5.36 -34.97
CA ILE A 226 11.10 -3.92 -34.83
C ILE A 226 11.84 -3.66 -33.51
N ALA A 227 12.93 -2.88 -33.57
CA ALA A 227 13.83 -2.62 -32.44
C ALA A 227 13.59 -1.24 -31.79
N PRO A 228 12.83 -1.20 -30.69
CA PRO A 228 12.99 -0.25 -29.60
C PRO A 228 12.84 -1.02 -28.25
N PRO A 229 12.86 -0.38 -27.07
CA PRO A 229 12.99 -1.11 -25.82
C PRO A 229 11.73 -1.94 -25.52
N VAL A 230 11.93 -3.23 -25.27
CA VAL A 230 10.88 -4.16 -24.82
C VAL A 230 10.79 -4.06 -23.31
N SER A 231 9.57 -3.86 -22.78
CA SER A 231 9.30 -3.92 -21.35
C SER A 231 8.56 -5.21 -21.04
N LEU A 232 9.15 -6.02 -20.16
CA LEU A 232 8.56 -7.28 -19.69
C LEU A 232 7.99 -7.05 -18.30
N PHE A 233 6.73 -7.41 -18.12
CA PHE A 233 6.07 -7.37 -16.84
C PHE A 233 5.73 -8.80 -16.42
N PHE A 234 6.22 -9.18 -15.24
CA PHE A 234 5.99 -10.49 -14.66
C PHE A 234 5.16 -10.32 -13.40
N GLN A 235 3.96 -10.88 -13.40
CA GLN A 235 3.06 -10.84 -12.26
C GLN A 235 2.83 -12.25 -11.74
N PHE A 236 3.21 -12.48 -10.49
CA PHE A 236 2.98 -13.74 -9.80
C PHE A 236 1.73 -13.62 -8.94
N LEU A 237 0.76 -14.50 -9.18
CA LEU A 237 -0.47 -14.63 -8.38
C LEU A 237 -0.45 -15.97 -7.66
N HIS A 238 -0.76 -15.93 -6.36
CA HIS A 238 -0.97 -17.10 -5.51
C HIS A 238 -2.47 -17.36 -5.42
#